data_AF-A0A1T5G3G6-F1
#
_entry.id   AF-A0A1T5G3G6-F1
#
_cell.length_a   1.000
_cell.length_b   1.000
_cell.length_c   1.000
_cell.angle_alpha   90.00
_cell.angle_beta   90.00
_cell.angle_gamma   90.00
#
_symmetry.space_group_name_H-M   'P 1'
#
loop_
_entity.id
_entity.type
_entity.pdbx_description
1 polymer ?
#
loop_
_entity_poly.entity_id
_entity_poly.type
_entity_poly.pdbx_seq_one_letter_code
_entity_poly.pdbx_strand_id
1 'polypeptide(L)'
;MKNDKSLLRRCEDDLRVGGIGVIVMGCWSLIKVVLQIYPDIKMSFSKGNAEILKEIIVVAVLVVFMSLALALHFYIGINAVRSAQGETYHKGYVIGACVLWVLEILCFSEYSDMFKHMDDIDTTIASIIVDITIIFILTVVIISSFKIKKLRESEDSPNNKKIQG
;
A
#
# COMPACT_ATOMS: atom_id res chain seq x y z
N MET A 1 -7.84 28.87 16.55
CA MET A 1 -9.02 28.50 15.74
C MET A 1 -8.83 28.56 14.22
N LYS A 2 -8.18 29.56 13.59
CA LYS A 2 -7.93 29.51 12.12
C LYS A 2 -6.96 28.39 11.70
N ASN A 3 -6.03 28.01 12.57
CA ASN A 3 -4.98 27.03 12.27
C ASN A 3 -5.50 25.58 12.19
N ASP A 4 -6.44 25.20 13.05
CA ASP A 4 -6.88 23.80 13.17
C ASP A 4 -7.66 23.33 11.94
N LYS A 5 -8.48 24.21 11.36
CA LYS A 5 -9.22 23.94 10.11
C LYS A 5 -8.29 23.80 8.90
N SER A 6 -7.25 24.62 8.79
CA SER A 6 -6.25 24.47 7.73
C SER A 6 -5.43 23.19 7.87
N LEU A 7 -5.11 22.81 9.12
CA LEU A 7 -4.39 21.56 9.40
C LEU A 7 -5.25 20.33 9.09
N LEU A 8 -6.54 20.36 9.42
CA LEU A 8 -7.47 19.29 9.10
C LEU A 8 -7.56 19.07 7.59
N ARG A 9 -7.81 20.14 6.83
CA ARG A 9 -7.87 20.08 5.36
C ARG A 9 -6.61 19.49 4.75
N ARG A 10 -5.43 19.94 5.21
CA ARG A 10 -4.16 19.39 4.75
C ARG A 10 -4.04 17.89 5.04
N CYS A 11 -4.41 17.44 6.24
CA CYS A 11 -4.37 16.02 6.57
C CYS A 11 -5.35 15.19 5.74
N GLU A 12 -6.53 15.74 5.44
CA GLU A 12 -7.53 15.11 4.56
C GLU A 12 -7.00 14.99 3.12
N ASP A 13 -6.38 16.03 2.58
CA ASP A 13 -5.75 16.00 1.27
C ASP A 13 -4.59 14.98 1.23
N ASP A 14 -3.70 15.00 2.23
CA ASP A 14 -2.59 14.04 2.37
C ASP A 14 -3.11 12.59 2.46
N LEU A 15 -4.19 12.36 3.22
CA LEU A 15 -4.79 11.04 3.36
C LEU A 15 -5.47 10.58 2.06
N ARG A 16 -6.12 11.49 1.33
CA ARG A 16 -6.77 11.20 0.05
C ARG A 16 -5.73 10.84 -1.01
N VAL A 17 -4.69 11.66 -1.16
CA VAL A 17 -3.59 11.38 -2.10
C VAL A 17 -2.86 10.12 -1.70
N GLY A 18 -2.59 9.92 -0.41
CA GLY A 18 -1.98 8.70 0.11
C GLY A 18 -2.82 7.45 -0.18
N GLY A 19 -4.15 7.51 0.01
CA GLY A 19 -5.05 6.41 -0.28
C GLY A 19 -5.08 6.01 -1.75
N ILE A 20 -5.08 6.99 -2.67
CA ILE A 20 -4.94 6.74 -4.11
C ILE A 20 -3.56 6.13 -4.40
N GLY A 21 -2.51 6.65 -3.76
CA GLY A 21 -1.16 6.12 -3.84
C GLY A 21 -1.10 4.63 -3.47
N VAL A 22 -1.73 4.21 -2.37
CA VAL A 22 -1.79 2.79 -1.98
C VAL A 22 -2.43 1.93 -3.07
N ILE A 23 -3.48 2.40 -3.75
CA ILE A 23 -4.13 1.64 -4.83
C ILE A 23 -3.18 1.48 -6.02
N VAL A 24 -2.55 2.58 -6.46
CA VAL A 24 -1.59 2.56 -7.58
C VAL A 24 -0.42 1.63 -7.26
N MET A 25 0.07 1.67 -6.02
CA MET A 25 1.15 0.80 -5.56
C MET A 25 0.74 -0.67 -5.48
N GLY A 26 -0.52 -0.96 -5.17
CA GLY A 26 -1.05 -2.33 -5.29
C GLY A 26 -0.96 -2.87 -6.72
N CYS A 27 -1.22 -2.04 -7.73
CA CYS A 27 -1.03 -2.41 -9.13
C CYS A 27 0.46 -2.61 -9.47
N TRP A 28 1.36 -1.81 -8.90
CA TRP A 28 2.80 -1.99 -9.08
C TRP A 28 3.29 -3.33 -8.53
N SER A 29 2.80 -3.74 -7.35
CA SER A 29 3.16 -5.03 -6.76
C SER A 29 2.78 -6.21 -7.67
N LEU A 30 1.68 -6.12 -8.43
CA LEU A 30 1.35 -7.12 -9.45
C LEU A 30 2.36 -7.15 -10.60
N ILE A 31 2.80 -5.98 -11.08
CA ILE A 31 3.80 -5.87 -12.14
C ILE A 31 5.12 -6.51 -11.68
N LYS A 32 5.57 -6.21 -10.44
CA LYS A 32 6.78 -6.83 -9.86
C LYS A 32 6.70 -8.36 -9.88
N VAL A 33 5.59 -8.91 -9.38
CA VAL A 33 5.41 -10.37 -9.35
C VAL A 33 5.47 -10.92 -10.78
N VAL A 34 4.74 -10.36 -11.73
CA VAL A 34 4.78 -10.80 -13.14
C VAL A 34 6.19 -10.77 -13.72
N LEU A 35 6.98 -9.72 -13.47
CA LEU A 35 8.36 -9.62 -13.93
C LEU A 35 9.26 -10.71 -13.35
N GLN A 36 9.05 -11.10 -12.09
CA GLN A 36 9.83 -12.13 -11.42
C GLN A 36 9.54 -13.54 -11.96
N ILE A 37 8.27 -13.88 -12.24
CA ILE A 37 7.89 -15.23 -12.71
C ILE A 37 7.99 -15.40 -14.24
N TYR A 38 8.00 -14.30 -15.01
CA TYR A 38 8.00 -14.37 -16.47
C TYR A 38 9.16 -15.21 -17.07
N PRO A 39 10.41 -15.11 -16.58
CA PRO A 39 11.51 -15.94 -17.08
C PRO A 39 11.27 -17.44 -16.88
N ASP A 40 10.79 -17.83 -15.70
CA ASP A 40 10.53 -19.23 -15.35
C ASP A 40 9.41 -19.81 -16.19
N ILE A 41 8.30 -19.06 -16.35
CA ILE A 41 7.17 -19.46 -17.19
C ILE A 41 7.64 -19.70 -18.64
N LYS A 42 8.42 -18.77 -19.19
CA LYS A 42 8.95 -18.88 -20.57
C LYS A 42 9.84 -20.13 -20.73
N MET A 43 10.69 -20.40 -19.74
CA MET A 43 11.59 -21.55 -19.74
C MET A 43 10.82 -22.87 -19.69
N SER A 44 9.80 -22.96 -18.83
CA SER A 44 8.96 -24.16 -18.69
C SER A 44 8.18 -24.50 -19.96
N PHE A 45 7.56 -23.51 -20.61
CA PHE A 45 6.85 -23.73 -21.88
C PHE A 45 7.78 -24.23 -23.00
N SER A 46 9.04 -23.80 -23.02
CA SER A 46 10.00 -24.23 -24.05
C SER A 46 10.49 -25.67 -23.91
N LYS A 47 10.43 -26.25 -22.70
CA LYS A 47 11.01 -27.57 -22.40
C LYS A 47 10.04 -28.74 -22.54
N GLY A 48 8.75 -28.50 -22.80
CA GLY A 48 7.75 -29.55 -23.03
C GLY A 48 7.63 -30.57 -21.89
N ASN A 49 7.89 -30.12 -20.64
CA ASN A 49 8.08 -31.00 -19.50
C ASN A 49 6.77 -31.63 -18.98
N ALA A 50 6.87 -32.85 -18.45
CA ALA A 50 5.78 -33.61 -17.82
C ALA A 50 5.34 -33.06 -16.44
N GLU A 51 5.88 -31.94 -15.97
CA GLU A 51 5.56 -31.33 -14.67
C GLU A 51 4.54 -30.17 -14.74
N ILE A 52 3.87 -29.99 -15.88
CA ILE A 52 2.87 -28.93 -16.12
C ILE A 52 1.86 -28.79 -14.98
N LEU A 53 1.42 -29.90 -14.38
CA LEU A 53 0.45 -29.85 -13.27
C LEU A 53 0.99 -29.12 -12.03
N LYS A 54 2.28 -29.31 -11.68
CA LYS A 54 2.89 -28.63 -10.52
C LYS A 54 2.99 -27.12 -10.77
N GLU A 55 3.42 -26.74 -11.97
CA GLU A 55 3.56 -25.33 -12.36
C GLU A 55 2.21 -24.62 -12.38
N ILE A 56 1.16 -25.27 -12.91
CA ILE A 56 -0.21 -24.74 -12.88
C ILE A 56 -0.67 -24.49 -11.44
N ILE A 57 -0.39 -25.43 -10.51
CA ILE A 57 -0.76 -25.26 -9.11
C ILE A 57 -0.02 -24.06 -8.49
N VAL A 58 1.29 -23.93 -8.72
CA VAL A 58 2.08 -22.81 -8.21
C VAL A 58 1.56 -21.47 -8.75
N VAL A 59 1.32 -21.37 -10.06
CA VAL A 59 0.76 -20.17 -10.69
C VAL A 59 -0.64 -19.85 -10.14
N ALA A 60 -1.50 -20.85 -9.97
CA ALA A 60 -2.84 -20.65 -9.40
C ALA A 60 -2.78 -20.12 -7.96
N VAL A 61 -1.90 -20.68 -7.13
CA VAL A 61 -1.67 -20.21 -5.76
C VAL A 61 -1.17 -18.76 -5.76
N LEU A 62 -0.20 -18.43 -6.62
CA LEU A 62 0.32 -17.07 -6.75
C LEU A 62 -0.76 -16.07 -7.17
N VAL A 63 -1.63 -16.43 -8.13
CA VAL A 63 -2.77 -15.59 -8.56
C VAL A 63 -3.74 -15.33 -7.41
N VAL A 64 -4.02 -16.34 -6.57
CA VAL A 64 -4.87 -16.16 -5.39
C VAL A 64 -4.23 -15.19 -4.40
N PHE A 65 -2.95 -15.36 -4.07
CA PHE A 65 -2.24 -14.45 -3.17
C PHE A 65 -2.14 -13.03 -3.72
N MET A 66 -1.87 -12.87 -5.02
CA MET A 66 -1.88 -11.56 -5.69
C MET A 66 -3.24 -10.89 -5.63
N SER A 67 -4.31 -11.64 -5.83
CA SER A 67 -5.68 -11.12 -5.76
C SER A 67 -6.02 -10.66 -4.33
N LEU A 68 -5.60 -11.41 -3.32
CA LEU A 68 -5.78 -11.05 -1.91
C LEU A 68 -4.95 -9.81 -1.54
N ALA A 69 -3.69 -9.75 -1.98
CA ALA A 69 -2.83 -8.60 -1.77
C ALA A 69 -3.41 -7.34 -2.42
N LEU A 70 -3.90 -7.44 -3.65
CA LEU A 70 -4.56 -6.34 -4.34
C LEU A 70 -5.84 -5.91 -3.61
N ALA A 71 -6.68 -6.85 -3.20
CA ALA A 71 -7.88 -6.56 -2.42
C ALA A 71 -7.56 -5.82 -1.11
N LEU A 72 -6.45 -6.16 -0.44
CA LEU A 72 -5.97 -5.44 0.74
C LEU A 72 -5.57 -3.99 0.41
N HIS A 73 -4.82 -3.76 -0.67
CA HIS A 73 -4.45 -2.40 -1.12
C HIS A 73 -5.69 -1.57 -1.44
N PHE A 74 -6.65 -2.13 -2.17
CA PHE A 74 -7.93 -1.48 -2.45
C PHE A 74 -8.72 -1.18 -1.18
N TYR A 75 -8.81 -2.14 -0.26
CA TYR A 75 -9.48 -1.94 1.02
C TYR A 75 -8.85 -0.79 1.81
N ILE A 76 -7.53 -0.73 1.91
CA ILE A 76 -6.81 0.36 2.59
C ILE A 76 -7.04 1.69 1.88
N GLY A 77 -6.81 1.74 0.58
CA GLY A 77 -6.89 2.97 -0.20
C GLY A 77 -8.29 3.58 -0.26
N ILE A 78 -9.31 2.76 -0.53
CA ILE A 78 -10.70 3.23 -0.56
C ILE A 78 -11.13 3.75 0.81
N ASN A 79 -10.84 3.03 1.89
CA ASN A 79 -11.23 3.49 3.23
C ASN A 79 -10.45 4.73 3.68
N ALA A 80 -9.19 4.89 3.26
CA ALA A 80 -8.43 6.11 3.48
C ALA A 80 -9.07 7.32 2.77
N VAL A 81 -9.45 7.16 1.49
CA VAL A 81 -10.15 8.21 0.73
C VAL A 81 -11.50 8.57 1.37
N ARG A 82 -12.29 7.57 1.76
CA ARG A 82 -13.59 7.79 2.43
C ARG A 82 -13.42 8.48 3.78
N SER A 83 -12.39 8.12 4.54
CA SER A 83 -12.03 8.76 5.82
C SER A 83 -11.68 10.24 5.64
N ALA A 84 -10.88 10.55 4.62
CA ALA A 84 -10.55 11.93 4.25
C ALA A 84 -11.79 12.76 3.88
N GLN A 85 -12.76 12.17 3.18
CA GLN A 85 -14.00 12.83 2.78
C GLN A 85 -15.04 12.95 3.92
N GLY A 86 -14.79 12.34 5.08
CA GLY A 86 -15.76 12.31 6.18
C GLY A 86 -16.93 11.35 5.95
N GLU A 87 -16.81 10.43 4.98
CA GLU A 87 -17.80 9.38 4.74
C GLU A 87 -17.72 8.25 5.79
N THR A 88 -18.63 7.29 5.71
CA THR A 88 -18.55 6.06 6.50
C THR A 88 -17.39 5.18 6.03
N TYR A 89 -16.48 4.81 6.95
CA TYR A 89 -15.33 3.96 6.67
C TYR A 89 -15.08 2.95 7.80
N HIS A 90 -14.34 1.88 7.49
CA HIS A 90 -13.97 0.86 8.46
C HIS A 90 -12.62 1.14 9.11
N LYS A 91 -12.58 1.46 10.41
CA LYS A 91 -11.35 1.78 11.17
C LYS A 91 -10.24 0.73 11.06
N GLY A 92 -10.58 -0.51 10.72
CA GLY A 92 -9.61 -1.60 10.49
C GLY A 92 -8.64 -1.34 9.33
N TYR A 93 -8.94 -0.40 8.41
CA TYR A 93 -8.02 -0.06 7.32
C TYR A 93 -6.66 0.47 7.82
N VAL A 94 -6.64 1.15 8.97
CA VAL A 94 -5.39 1.65 9.57
C VAL A 94 -4.53 0.49 10.08
N ILE A 95 -5.16 -0.53 10.69
CA ILE A 95 -4.45 -1.75 11.10
C ILE A 95 -3.90 -2.47 9.86
N GLY A 96 -4.71 -2.57 8.80
CA GLY A 96 -4.25 -3.12 7.52
C GLY A 96 -3.05 -2.35 6.94
N ALA A 97 -3.08 -1.02 6.99
CA ALA A 97 -1.97 -0.17 6.55
C ALA A 97 -0.70 -0.40 7.39
N CYS A 98 -0.83 -0.55 8.71
CA CYS A 98 0.31 -0.88 9.57
C CYS A 98 0.90 -2.26 9.24
N VAL A 99 0.05 -3.28 9.04
CA VAL A 99 0.49 -4.63 8.66
C VAL A 99 1.22 -4.58 7.32
N LEU A 100 0.64 -3.93 6.31
CA LEU A 100 1.25 -3.77 4.99
C LEU A 100 2.58 -3.01 5.07
N TRP A 101 2.66 -1.95 5.89
CA TRP A 101 3.89 -1.19 6.11
C TRP A 101 5.01 -2.05 6.71
N VAL A 102 4.69 -2.90 7.68
CA VAL A 102 5.67 -3.85 8.25
C VAL A 102 6.11 -4.87 7.18
N LEU A 103 5.18 -5.41 6.39
CA LEU A 103 5.50 -6.37 5.34
C LEU A 103 6.45 -5.76 4.29
N GLU A 104 6.20 -4.54 3.83
CA GLU A 104 7.08 -3.85 2.87
C GLU A 104 8.51 -3.65 3.42
N ILE A 105 8.66 -3.38 4.72
CA ILE A 105 9.97 -3.29 5.37
C ILE A 105 10.67 -4.65 5.43
N LEU A 106 9.93 -5.73 5.69
CA LEU A 106 10.51 -7.08 5.72
C LEU A 106 10.97 -7.53 4.32
N CYS A 107 10.19 -7.23 3.28
CA CYS A 107 10.56 -7.49 1.89
C CYS A 107 11.84 -6.77 1.47
N PHE A 108 12.20 -5.65 2.13
CA PHE A 108 13.44 -4.94 1.85
C PHE A 108 14.71 -5.78 2.07
N SER A 109 14.63 -6.83 2.91
CA SER A 109 15.75 -7.76 3.12
C SER A 109 16.12 -8.56 1.87
N GLU A 110 15.17 -8.79 0.97
CA GLU A 110 15.37 -9.55 -0.28
C GLU A 110 16.32 -8.84 -1.25
N TYR A 111 16.40 -7.50 -1.19
CA TYR A 111 17.29 -6.71 -2.04
C TYR A 111 18.78 -7.01 -1.79
N SER A 112 19.14 -7.48 -0.59
CA SER A 112 20.53 -7.82 -0.26
C SER A 112 21.13 -8.90 -1.17
N ASP A 113 20.30 -9.83 -1.64
CA ASP A 113 20.71 -10.88 -2.57
C ASP A 113 20.73 -10.41 -4.03
N MET A 114 19.87 -9.45 -4.39
CA MET A 114 19.82 -8.87 -5.74
C MET A 114 21.08 -8.07 -6.08
N PHE A 115 21.69 -7.39 -5.12
CA PHE A 115 22.94 -6.64 -5.34
C PHE A 115 24.15 -7.52 -5.76
N LYS A 116 24.05 -8.85 -5.63
CA LYS A 116 25.10 -9.78 -6.07
C LYS A 116 25.11 -9.99 -7.59
N HIS A 117 24.05 -9.62 -8.30
CA HIS A 117 23.88 -9.84 -9.74
C HIS A 117 23.92 -8.49 -10.47
N MET A 118 25.09 -8.11 -11.00
CA MET A 118 25.29 -6.77 -11.59
C MET A 118 24.50 -6.54 -12.90
N ASP A 119 24.07 -7.60 -13.58
CA ASP A 119 23.43 -7.51 -14.89
C ASP A 119 22.04 -6.84 -14.85
N ASP A 120 21.35 -6.86 -13.70
CA ASP A 120 20.00 -6.31 -13.52
C ASP A 120 19.94 -5.13 -12.52
N ILE A 121 21.07 -4.43 -12.34
CA ILE A 121 21.20 -3.40 -11.30
C ILE A 121 20.22 -2.23 -11.48
N ASP A 122 19.96 -1.82 -12.73
CA ASP A 122 19.06 -0.69 -13.03
C ASP A 122 17.61 -1.01 -12.65
N THR A 123 17.13 -2.20 -13.00
CA THR A 123 15.78 -2.69 -12.64
C THR A 123 15.65 -2.85 -11.12
N THR A 124 16.72 -3.28 -10.46
CA THR A 124 16.78 -3.42 -9.00
C THR A 124 16.66 -2.06 -8.31
N ILE A 125 17.44 -1.07 -8.74
CA ILE A 125 17.38 0.30 -8.20
C ILE A 125 15.99 0.91 -8.42
N ALA A 126 15.41 0.73 -9.61
CA ALA A 126 14.06 1.21 -9.90
C ALA A 126 13.01 0.59 -8.94
N SER A 127 13.11 -0.71 -8.68
CA SER A 127 12.21 -1.42 -7.76
C SER A 127 12.35 -0.93 -6.32
N ILE A 128 13.59 -0.73 -5.85
CA ILE A 128 13.89 -0.17 -4.52
C ILE A 128 13.27 1.21 -4.35
N ILE A 129 13.39 2.10 -5.34
CA ILE A 129 12.82 3.45 -5.28
C ILE A 129 11.31 3.40 -5.13
N VAL A 130 10.65 2.51 -5.88
CA VAL A 130 9.20 2.36 -5.78
C VAL A 130 8.82 1.84 -4.39
N ASP A 131 9.53 0.86 -3.85
CA ASP A 131 9.23 0.29 -2.53
C ASP A 131 9.43 1.30 -1.39
N ILE A 132 10.47 2.14 -1.47
CA ILE A 132 10.63 3.28 -0.55
C ILE A 132 9.44 4.23 -0.65
N THR A 133 8.95 4.47 -1.88
CA THR A 133 7.77 5.32 -2.10
C THR A 133 6.51 4.69 -1.49
N ILE A 134 6.34 3.36 -1.56
CA ILE A 134 5.23 2.65 -0.92
C ILE A 134 5.29 2.84 0.60
N ILE A 135 6.44 2.60 1.21
CA ILE A 135 6.66 2.77 2.65
C ILE A 135 6.34 4.22 3.07
N PHE A 136 6.79 5.20 2.29
CA PHE A 136 6.50 6.61 2.53
C PHE A 136 5.00 6.90 2.47
N ILE A 137 4.31 6.46 1.41
CA ILE A 137 2.86 6.64 1.24
C ILE A 137 2.09 6.02 2.41
N LEU A 138 2.43 4.78 2.79
CA LEU A 138 1.80 4.10 3.92
C LEU A 138 2.02 4.85 5.23
N THR A 139 3.23 5.40 5.44
CA THR A 139 3.54 6.24 6.60
C THR A 139 2.65 7.49 6.64
N VAL A 140 2.48 8.17 5.51
CA VAL A 140 1.58 9.33 5.41
C VAL A 140 0.13 8.93 5.71
N VAL A 141 -0.37 7.83 5.14
CA VAL A 141 -1.73 7.34 5.39
C VAL A 141 -1.94 7.06 6.88
N ILE A 142 -1.01 6.38 7.54
CA ILE A 142 -1.10 6.06 8.97
C ILE A 142 -1.11 7.34 9.81
N ILE A 143 -0.14 8.24 9.60
CA ILE A 143 -0.01 9.48 10.38
C ILE A 143 -1.22 10.39 10.18
N SER A 144 -1.65 10.60 8.94
CA SER A 144 -2.79 11.47 8.62
C SER A 144 -4.09 10.91 9.19
N SER A 145 -4.27 9.58 9.18
CA SER A 145 -5.45 8.93 9.79
C SER A 145 -5.53 9.21 11.30
N PHE A 146 -4.41 9.12 12.03
CA PHE A 146 -4.40 9.43 13.46
C PHE A 146 -4.61 10.93 13.74
N LYS A 147 -4.03 11.81 12.91
CA LYS A 147 -4.19 13.27 13.06
C LYS A 147 -5.63 13.71 12.81
N ILE A 148 -6.29 13.22 11.75
CA ILE A 148 -7.69 13.54 11.44
C ILE A 148 -8.60 13.13 12.59
N LYS A 149 -8.41 11.92 13.13
CA LYS A 149 -9.19 11.44 14.28
C LYS A 149 -9.08 12.41 15.47
N LYS A 150 -7.86 12.79 15.84
CA LYS A 150 -7.61 13.72 16.95
C LYS A 150 -8.20 15.11 16.72
N LEU A 151 -8.10 15.63 15.49
CA LEU A 151 -8.63 16.96 15.14
C LEU A 151 -10.16 16.98 15.18
N ARG A 152 -10.84 15.96 14.64
CA ARG A 152 -12.31 15.86 14.69
C ARG A 152 -12.83 15.71 16.12
N GLU A 153 -12.18 14.88 16.95
CA GLU A 153 -12.51 14.75 18.39
C GLU A 153 -12.37 16.09 19.15
N SER A 154 -11.43 16.95 18.75
CA SER A 154 -11.24 18.27 19.37
C SER A 154 -12.29 19.30 18.96
N GLU A 155 -12.85 19.22 17.73
CA GLU A 155 -13.91 20.13 17.28
C GLU A 155 -15.27 19.80 17.91
N ASP A 156 -15.55 18.52 18.16
CA ASP A 156 -16.84 18.05 18.74
C ASP A 156 -16.94 18.21 20.27
N SER A 157 -15.87 18.69 20.94
CA SER A 157 -15.87 18.87 22.39
C SER A 157 -16.88 19.95 22.85
N PRO A 158 -17.75 19.66 23.85
CA PRO A 158 -18.86 20.55 24.25
C PRO A 158 -18.42 21.95 24.72
N ASN A 159 -17.16 22.12 25.12
CA ASN A 159 -16.61 23.43 25.48
C ASN A 159 -16.45 24.38 24.27
N ASN A 160 -16.29 23.85 23.05
CA ASN A 160 -16.11 24.67 21.86
C ASN A 160 -17.44 25.21 21.31
N LYS A 161 -18.56 24.54 21.60
CA LYS A 161 -19.91 24.99 21.23
C LYS A 161 -20.38 26.21 22.03
N LYS A 162 -19.82 26.47 23.22
CA LYS A 162 -20.19 27.62 24.07
C LYS A 162 -19.56 28.95 23.65
N ILE A 163 -18.53 28.94 22.80
CA ILE A 163 -17.80 30.17 22.40
C ILE A 163 -18.38 30.74 21.08
N GLN A 164 -19.24 29.98 20.39
CA GLN A 164 -19.87 30.39 19.13
C GLN A 164 -21.35 30.76 19.25
N GLY A 165 -21.92 30.71 20.46
CA GLY A 165 -23.26 31.22 20.76
C GLY A 165 -23.16 32.53 21.54
#